data_AF-A0A2V5V6L1-F1
#
_entry.id   AF-A0A2V5V6L1-F1
#
_cell.length_a   1.000
_cell.length_b   1.000
_cell.length_c   1.000
_cell.angle_alpha   90.00
_cell.angle_beta   90.00
_cell.angle_gamma   90.00
#
_symmetry.space_group_name_H-M   'P 1'
#
loop_
_entity.id
_entity.type
_entity.pdbx_description
1 polymer ?
#
loop_
_entity_poly.entity_id
_entity_poly.type
_entity_poly.pdbx_seq_one_letter_code
_entity_poly.pdbx_strand_id
1 'polypeptide(L)'
;MAVDLPRAGPFVLGIAPEFPAVTPNRRMVAHGPPDAADVDCRRNDVKWQAGLIPMWSPARLVLLGVGFALFNAALEEMIWRGVVFDALERTRLPTVPVVLMQAVSFGVAHLHGFPSGSVGILLASVYGVILGVLRAHTRGLLVPFVTHAVTDFSIFEILIFLAHD
;
A
#
# COMPACT_ATOMS: atom_id res chain seq x y z
N MET A 1 -27.18 -50.52 -3.65
CA MET A 1 -26.07 -50.02 -4.48
C MET A 1 -26.17 -48.51 -4.49
N ALA A 2 -25.43 -47.84 -3.60
CA ALA A 2 -25.47 -46.39 -3.45
C ALA A 2 -24.46 -45.77 -4.42
N VAL A 3 -24.92 -44.84 -5.25
CA VAL A 3 -24.07 -44.08 -6.18
C VAL A 3 -23.43 -42.95 -5.39
N ASP A 4 -22.13 -43.04 -5.18
CA ASP A 4 -21.32 -42.04 -4.48
C ASP A 4 -21.00 -40.91 -5.48
N LEU A 5 -21.55 -39.71 -5.25
CA LEU A 5 -21.27 -38.53 -6.06
C LEU A 5 -20.03 -37.82 -5.49
N PRO A 6 -19.04 -37.43 -6.32
CA PRO A 6 -17.86 -36.73 -5.85
C PRO A 6 -18.23 -35.35 -5.30
N ARG A 7 -17.76 -35.06 -4.07
CA ARG A 7 -17.84 -33.73 -3.46
C ARG A 7 -16.99 -32.75 -4.26
N ALA A 8 -17.61 -31.74 -4.85
CA ALA A 8 -16.91 -30.61 -5.45
C ALA A 8 -16.16 -29.85 -4.35
N GLY A 9 -14.83 -29.93 -4.36
CA GLY A 9 -13.98 -29.01 -3.62
C GLY A 9 -14.05 -27.59 -4.22
N PRO A 10 -13.74 -26.54 -3.44
CA PRO A 10 -13.78 -25.18 -3.96
C PRO A 10 -12.70 -25.04 -5.05
N PHE A 11 -13.16 -24.65 -6.24
CA PHE A 11 -12.33 -24.27 -7.37
C PHE A 11 -11.64 -22.95 -7.01
N VAL A 12 -10.42 -23.02 -6.46
CA VAL A 12 -9.58 -21.84 -6.24
C VAL A 12 -8.98 -21.47 -7.60
N LEU A 13 -9.50 -20.39 -8.18
CA LEU A 13 -8.94 -19.77 -9.37
C LEU A 13 -7.53 -19.26 -9.03
N GLY A 14 -6.52 -20.04 -9.42
CA GLY A 14 -5.12 -19.73 -9.21
C GLY A 14 -4.68 -18.52 -10.03
N ILE A 15 -4.58 -17.37 -9.38
CA ILE A 15 -3.70 -16.27 -9.77
C ILE A 15 -3.00 -15.78 -8.50
N ALA A 16 -2.11 -16.61 -7.96
CA ALA A 16 -1.03 -16.11 -7.11
C ALA A 16 0.08 -15.66 -8.07
N PRO A 17 0.53 -14.40 -8.04
CA PRO A 17 1.74 -14.05 -8.78
C PRO A 17 2.88 -14.88 -8.22
N GLU A 18 3.52 -15.68 -9.08
CA GLU A 18 4.82 -16.28 -8.77
C GLU A 18 5.80 -15.13 -8.56
N PHE A 19 6.03 -14.76 -7.30
CA PHE A 19 7.09 -13.82 -6.97
C PHE A 19 8.41 -14.47 -7.40
N PRO A 20 9.28 -13.76 -8.15
CA PRO A 20 10.62 -14.27 -8.41
C PRO A 20 11.28 -14.56 -7.07
N ALA A 21 11.94 -15.71 -6.97
CA ALA A 21 12.65 -16.12 -5.77
C ALA A 21 13.70 -15.07 -5.39
N VAL A 22 13.32 -14.13 -4.52
CA VAL A 22 14.27 -13.33 -3.75
C VAL A 22 15.02 -14.35 -2.93
N THR A 23 16.31 -14.51 -3.22
CA THR A 23 17.19 -15.36 -2.41
C THR A 23 17.10 -14.83 -0.99
N PRO A 24 16.54 -15.60 -0.03
CA PRO A 24 16.39 -15.09 1.31
C PRO A 24 17.78 -14.82 1.86
N ASN A 25 17.95 -13.65 2.49
CA ASN A 25 19.15 -13.42 3.29
C ASN A 25 19.33 -14.59 4.27
N ARG A 26 20.58 -15.05 4.48
CA ARG A 26 20.95 -16.30 5.18
C ARG A 26 20.31 -16.49 6.56
N ARG A 27 19.78 -15.41 7.17
CA ARG A 27 19.04 -15.44 8.43
C ARG A 27 17.64 -16.07 8.36
N MET A 28 17.04 -16.20 7.18
CA MET A 28 15.64 -16.64 7.03
C MET A 28 15.46 -18.16 7.03
N VAL A 29 16.55 -18.94 6.96
CA VAL A 29 16.52 -20.41 6.77
C VAL A 29 16.38 -21.19 8.10
N ALA A 30 16.39 -20.51 9.25
CA ALA A 30 16.56 -21.18 10.56
C ALA A 30 15.27 -21.66 11.26
N HIS A 31 14.08 -21.28 10.81
CA HIS A 31 12.83 -21.61 11.52
C HIS A 31 11.77 -22.16 10.56
N GLY A 32 11.00 -23.15 11.02
CA GLY A 32 9.89 -23.77 10.27
C GLY A 32 8.84 -22.76 9.77
N PRO A 33 7.84 -23.19 8.98
CA PRO A 33 6.89 -22.27 8.38
C PRO A 33 6.21 -21.45 9.47
N PRO A 34 6.28 -20.11 9.40
CA PRO A 34 5.68 -19.27 10.42
C PRO A 34 4.18 -19.47 10.54
N ASP A 35 3.66 -19.34 11.76
CA ASP A 35 2.23 -19.19 11.96
C ASP A 35 1.75 -17.87 11.32
N ALA A 36 0.44 -17.76 11.07
CA ALA A 36 -0.12 -16.60 10.37
C ALA A 36 0.12 -15.27 11.11
N ALA A 37 0.21 -15.31 12.45
CA ALA A 37 0.47 -14.14 13.27
C ALA A 37 1.93 -13.67 13.15
N ASP A 38 2.89 -14.58 13.06
CA ASP A 38 4.31 -14.30 12.82
C ASP A 38 4.54 -13.74 11.41
N VAL A 39 3.82 -14.24 10.39
CA VAL A 39 3.85 -13.65 9.04
C VAL A 39 3.32 -12.21 9.04
N ASP A 40 2.23 -11.93 9.74
CA ASP A 40 1.63 -10.59 9.79
C ASP A 40 2.52 -9.60 10.57
N CYS A 41 3.04 -10.02 11.72
CA CYS A 41 4.04 -9.26 12.49
C CYS A 41 5.28 -8.95 11.64
N ARG A 42 5.77 -9.91 10.85
CA ARG A 42 6.92 -9.68 9.97
C ARG A 42 6.61 -8.80 8.77
N ARG A 43 5.42 -8.89 8.16
CA ARG A 43 5.02 -7.98 7.06
C ARG A 43 4.93 -6.53 7.51
N ASN A 44 4.56 -6.32 8.78
CA ASN A 44 4.46 -5.00 9.39
C ASN A 44 5.79 -4.42 9.88
N ASP A 45 6.87 -5.20 9.79
CA ASP A 45 8.20 -4.75 10.15
C ASP A 45 8.85 -4.00 8.97
N VAL A 46 9.24 -2.75 9.21
CA VAL A 46 9.87 -1.89 8.19
C VAL A 46 11.19 -2.45 7.66
N LYS A 47 11.91 -3.27 8.45
CA LYS A 47 13.16 -3.91 7.98
C LYS A 47 12.85 -5.10 7.06
N TRP A 48 11.77 -5.82 7.31
CA TRP A 48 11.28 -6.83 6.38
C TRP A 48 10.91 -6.20 5.03
N GLN A 49 10.23 -5.06 5.06
CA GLN A 49 9.85 -4.31 3.85
C GLN A 49 11.10 -3.75 3.13
N ALA A 50 12.07 -3.21 3.86
CA ALA A 50 13.36 -2.79 3.31
C ALA A 50 14.14 -3.95 2.65
N GLY A 51 14.00 -5.17 3.17
CA GLY A 51 14.59 -6.38 2.59
C GLY A 51 14.05 -6.79 1.21
N LEU A 52 12.96 -6.17 0.74
CA LEU A 52 12.42 -6.36 -0.61
C LEU A 52 13.16 -5.51 -1.66
N ILE A 53 13.94 -4.50 -1.24
CA ILE A 53 14.65 -3.62 -2.16
C ILE A 53 15.85 -4.37 -2.77
N PRO A 54 15.95 -4.46 -4.10
CA PRO A 54 17.05 -5.18 -4.74
C PRO A 54 18.38 -4.43 -4.57
N MET A 55 19.49 -5.15 -4.48
CA MET A 55 20.83 -4.56 -4.45
C MET A 55 21.27 -4.11 -5.85
N TRP A 56 20.67 -3.03 -6.36
CA TRP A 56 21.01 -2.42 -7.64
C TRP A 56 21.83 -1.15 -7.45
N SER A 57 22.44 -0.67 -8.54
CA SER A 57 23.15 0.62 -8.53
C SER A 57 22.22 1.77 -8.10
N PRO A 58 22.70 2.79 -7.36
CA PRO A 58 21.88 3.90 -6.87
C PRO A 58 21.00 4.56 -7.94
N ALA A 59 21.53 4.76 -9.15
CA ALA A 59 20.77 5.34 -10.26
C ALA A 59 19.51 4.52 -10.64
N ARG A 60 19.62 3.18 -10.62
CA ARG A 60 18.47 2.29 -10.91
C ARG A 60 17.44 2.33 -9.78
N LEU A 61 17.89 2.43 -8.54
CA LEU A 61 17.00 2.57 -7.39
C LEU A 61 16.23 3.89 -7.44
N VAL A 62 16.90 5.00 -7.75
CA VAL A 62 16.22 6.30 -7.94
C VAL A 62 15.18 6.22 -9.06
N LEU A 63 15.52 5.65 -10.22
CA LEU A 63 14.57 5.49 -11.32
C LEU A 63 13.37 4.62 -10.93
N LEU A 64 13.60 3.53 -10.20
CA LEU A 64 12.54 2.66 -9.68
C LEU A 64 11.65 3.42 -8.68
N GLY A 65 12.25 4.15 -7.74
CA GLY A 65 11.54 4.93 -6.73
C GLY A 65 10.66 6.02 -7.33
N VAL A 66 11.19 6.78 -8.29
CA VAL A 66 10.41 7.81 -9.00
C VAL A 66 9.26 7.16 -9.78
N GLY A 67 9.53 6.08 -10.53
CA GLY A 67 8.50 5.38 -11.30
C GLY A 67 7.38 4.82 -10.41
N PHE A 68 7.76 4.18 -9.30
CA PHE A 68 6.83 3.66 -8.30
C PHE A 68 5.99 4.78 -7.69
N ALA A 69 6.62 5.85 -7.18
CA ALA A 69 5.93 6.95 -6.52
C ALA A 69 4.94 7.66 -7.44
N LEU A 70 5.31 7.90 -8.70
CA LEU A 70 4.40 8.50 -9.68
C LEU A 70 3.22 7.59 -10.02
N PHE A 71 3.49 6.29 -10.22
CA PHE A 71 2.43 5.33 -10.57
C PHE A 71 1.47 5.09 -9.40
N ASN A 72 2.00 4.94 -8.18
CA ASN A 72 1.23 4.74 -6.97
C ASN A 72 0.34 5.95 -6.69
N ALA A 73 0.92 7.15 -6.64
CA ALA A 73 0.19 8.38 -6.45
C ALA A 73 -0.91 8.57 -7.52
N ALA A 74 -0.66 8.23 -8.79
CA ALA A 74 -1.67 8.34 -9.83
C ALA A 74 -2.87 7.43 -9.54
N LEU A 75 -2.64 6.14 -9.26
CA LEU A 75 -3.70 5.19 -8.98
C LEU A 75 -4.49 5.55 -7.72
N GLU A 76 -3.79 5.83 -6.62
CA GLU A 76 -4.43 6.12 -5.35
C GLU A 76 -5.20 7.45 -5.40
N GLU A 77 -4.65 8.52 -5.99
CA GLU A 77 -5.38 9.77 -6.10
C GLU A 77 -6.59 9.66 -7.03
N MET A 78 -6.50 8.88 -8.11
CA MET A 78 -7.67 8.62 -8.97
C MET A 78 -8.77 7.89 -8.21
N ILE A 79 -8.44 6.88 -7.40
CA ILE A 79 -9.43 6.13 -6.63
C ILE A 79 -10.01 7.00 -5.51
N TRP A 80 -9.19 7.54 -4.63
CA TRP A 80 -9.67 8.19 -3.42
C TRP A 80 -10.14 9.63 -3.64
N ARG A 81 -9.44 10.43 -4.46
CA ARG A 81 -9.83 11.83 -4.71
C ARG A 81 -10.67 11.96 -5.97
N GLY A 82 -10.43 11.11 -6.97
CA GLY A 82 -11.22 11.07 -8.19
C GLY A 82 -12.60 10.45 -7.98
N VAL A 83 -12.66 9.25 -7.40
CA VAL A 83 -13.92 8.49 -7.28
C VAL A 83 -14.57 8.65 -5.90
N VAL A 84 -13.87 8.27 -4.81
CA VAL A 84 -14.48 8.24 -3.47
C VAL A 84 -14.90 9.63 -2.99
N PHE A 85 -13.99 10.61 -3.07
CA PHE A 85 -14.27 11.99 -2.68
C PHE A 85 -15.42 12.59 -3.50
N ASP A 86 -15.41 12.43 -4.83
CA ASP A 86 -16.45 12.95 -5.72
C ASP A 86 -17.81 12.28 -5.44
N ALA A 87 -17.84 10.97 -5.20
CA ALA A 87 -19.05 10.25 -4.82
C ALA A 87 -19.64 10.76 -3.49
N LEU A 88 -18.78 11.03 -2.50
CA LEU A 88 -19.19 11.59 -1.22
C LEU A 88 -19.68 13.04 -1.37
N GLU A 89 -19.03 13.90 -2.15
CA GLU A 89 -19.50 15.27 -2.40
C GLU A 89 -20.89 15.30 -3.05
N ARG A 90 -21.17 14.36 -3.97
CA ARG A 90 -22.48 14.26 -4.64
C ARG A 90 -23.64 13.95 -3.69
N THR A 91 -23.36 13.42 -2.50
CA THR A 91 -24.37 13.23 -1.44
C THR A 91 -24.78 14.54 -0.75
N ARG A 92 -24.15 15.67 -1.11
CA ARG A 92 -24.34 17.00 -0.50
C ARG A 92 -23.93 17.08 0.97
N LEU A 93 -23.06 16.18 1.41
CA LEU A 93 -22.41 16.30 2.72
C LEU A 93 -21.51 17.56 2.75
N PRO A 94 -21.35 18.19 3.92
CA PRO A 94 -20.35 19.24 4.09
C PRO A 94 -18.93 18.72 3.82
N THR A 95 -18.00 19.61 3.46
CA THR A 95 -16.63 19.23 3.08
C THR A 95 -15.89 18.45 4.18
N VAL A 96 -16.07 18.80 5.46
CA VAL A 96 -15.38 18.15 6.58
C VAL A 96 -15.68 16.64 6.65
N PRO A 97 -16.95 16.18 6.75
CA PRO A 97 -17.23 14.74 6.75
C PRO A 97 -16.81 14.04 5.45
N VAL A 98 -16.87 14.70 4.29
CA VAL A 98 -16.35 14.14 3.02
C VAL A 98 -14.86 13.83 3.14
N VAL A 99 -14.07 14.80 3.60
CA VAL A 99 -12.62 14.64 3.82
C VAL A 99 -12.34 13.52 4.82
N LEU A 100 -13.03 13.50 5.96
CA LEU A 100 -12.78 12.51 7.00
C LEU A 100 -13.14 11.08 6.55
N MET A 101 -14.29 10.88 5.91
CA MET A 101 -14.72 9.57 5.43
C MET A 101 -13.81 9.05 4.32
N GLN A 102 -13.43 9.92 3.38
CA GLN A 102 -12.44 9.59 2.36
C GLN A 102 -11.10 9.19 3.01
N ALA A 103 -10.59 10.00 3.94
CA ALA A 103 -9.29 9.79 4.57
C ALA A 103 -9.24 8.49 5.40
N VAL A 104 -10.29 8.19 6.15
CA VAL A 104 -10.40 6.93 6.90
C VAL A 104 -10.44 5.74 5.93
N SER A 105 -11.19 5.82 4.83
CA SER A 105 -11.21 4.74 3.83
C SER A 105 -9.83 4.51 3.19
N PHE A 106 -9.06 5.59 2.99
CA PHE A 106 -7.69 5.54 2.49
C PHE A 106 -6.77 4.84 3.49
N GLY A 107 -6.84 5.23 4.77
CA GLY A 107 -6.07 4.57 5.81
C GLY A 107 -6.42 3.09 5.99
N VAL A 108 -7.71 2.71 5.95
CA VAL A 108 -8.11 1.30 6.08
C VAL A 108 -7.53 0.43 4.95
N ALA A 109 -7.45 0.97 3.73
CA ALA A 109 -6.82 0.25 2.61
C ALA A 109 -5.33 -0.02 2.81
N HIS A 110 -4.69 0.70 3.74
CA HIS A 110 -3.29 0.51 4.11
C HIS A 110 -3.07 -0.59 5.17
N LEU A 111 -4.12 -1.28 5.65
CA LEU A 111 -3.97 -2.37 6.63
C LEU A 111 -2.89 -3.40 6.21
N HIS A 112 -2.89 -3.78 4.94
CA HIS A 112 -1.88 -4.66 4.33
C HIS A 112 -1.01 -3.94 3.27
N GLY A 113 -1.12 -2.61 3.18
CA GLY A 113 -0.38 -1.74 2.26
C GLY A 113 0.90 -1.20 2.90
N PHE A 114 1.46 -0.10 2.41
CA PHE A 114 2.59 0.58 3.05
C PHE A 114 2.25 2.06 3.25
N PRO A 115 2.40 2.63 4.46
CA PRO A 115 2.81 1.98 5.70
C PRO A 115 1.72 1.02 6.21
N SER A 116 2.10 -0.10 6.83
CA SER A 116 1.17 -1.20 7.13
C SER A 116 0.70 -1.25 8.60
N GLY A 117 -0.27 -2.11 8.89
CA GLY A 117 -0.77 -2.35 10.24
C GLY A 117 -1.56 -1.18 10.84
N SER A 118 -1.81 -1.23 12.14
CA SER A 118 -2.64 -0.23 12.83
C SER A 118 -2.00 1.17 12.82
N VAL A 119 -0.68 1.25 12.99
CA VAL A 119 0.07 2.51 12.87
C VAL A 119 0.01 3.02 11.44
N GLY A 120 0.14 2.14 10.44
CA GLY A 120 0.02 2.50 9.04
C GLY A 120 -1.35 3.08 8.68
N ILE A 121 -2.42 2.45 9.17
CA ILE A 121 -3.80 2.98 9.01
C ILE A 121 -3.90 4.40 9.58
N LEU A 122 -3.35 4.65 10.77
CA LEU A 122 -3.39 5.97 11.40
C LEU A 122 -2.61 7.01 10.59
N LEU A 123 -1.37 6.69 10.21
CA LEU A 123 -0.51 7.59 9.44
C LEU A 123 -1.10 7.89 8.06
N ALA A 124 -1.56 6.86 7.35
CA ALA A 124 -2.22 7.00 6.06
C ALA A 124 -3.54 7.78 6.19
N SER A 125 -4.32 7.60 7.26
CA SER A 125 -5.53 8.40 7.49
C SER A 125 -5.21 9.88 7.71
N VAL A 126 -4.22 10.19 8.54
CA VAL A 126 -3.79 11.59 8.80
C VAL A 126 -3.29 12.23 7.50
N TYR A 127 -2.44 11.53 6.75
CA TYR A 127 -2.00 11.98 5.45
C TYR A 127 -3.16 12.13 4.45
N GLY A 128 -4.12 11.20 4.55
CA GLY A 128 -5.34 11.19 3.79
C GLY A 128 -6.16 12.47 3.97
N VAL A 129 -6.23 12.99 5.20
CA VAL A 129 -6.87 14.28 5.51
C VAL A 129 -6.15 15.43 4.81
N ILE A 130 -4.82 15.48 4.85
CA ILE A 130 -4.03 16.53 4.19
C ILE A 130 -4.33 16.58 2.70
N LEU A 131 -4.24 15.43 2.03
CA LEU A 131 -4.53 15.31 0.60
C LEU A 131 -6.00 15.60 0.26
N GLY A 132 -6.94 15.18 1.12
CA GLY A 132 -8.37 15.50 0.99
C GLY A 132 -8.65 17.01 1.09
N VAL A 133 -7.97 17.71 2.00
CA VAL A 133 -8.01 19.17 2.14
C VAL A 133 -7.43 19.84 0.89
N LEU A 134 -6.29 19.37 0.38
CA LEU A 134 -5.72 19.88 -0.87
C LEU A 134 -6.68 19.70 -2.06
N ARG A 135 -7.35 18.54 -2.16
CA ARG A 135 -8.39 18.30 -3.16
C ARG A 135 -9.55 19.28 -3.01
N ALA A 136 -10.05 19.50 -1.79
CA ALA A 136 -11.15 20.43 -1.54
C ALA A 136 -10.82 21.88 -1.95
N HIS A 137 -9.60 22.34 -1.65
CA HIS A 137 -9.15 23.70 -1.96
C HIS A 137 -8.84 23.92 -3.43
N THR A 138 -8.17 22.95 -4.07
CA THR A 138 -7.70 23.10 -5.46
C THR A 138 -8.73 22.66 -6.49
N ARG A 139 -9.73 21.86 -6.07
CA ARG A 139 -10.75 21.24 -6.93
C ARG A 139 -10.17 20.38 -8.07
N GLY A 140 -8.89 20.04 -8.00
CA GLY A 140 -8.16 19.25 -8.99
C GLY A 140 -7.38 18.11 -8.36
N LEU A 141 -6.78 17.27 -9.22
CA LEU A 141 -5.96 16.14 -8.80
C LEU A 141 -4.46 16.43 -8.81
N LEU A 142 -4.00 17.46 -9.53
CA LEU A 142 -2.57 17.70 -9.71
C LEU A 142 -1.83 17.98 -8.40
N VAL A 143 -2.40 18.83 -7.53
CA VAL A 143 -1.74 19.17 -6.25
C VAL A 143 -1.70 17.96 -5.31
N PRO A 144 -2.81 17.25 -5.03
CA PRO A 144 -2.76 15.99 -4.28
C PRO A 144 -1.78 14.97 -4.89
N PHE A 145 -1.78 14.82 -6.22
CA PHE A 145 -0.89 13.89 -6.92
C PHE A 145 0.59 14.21 -6.70
N VAL A 146 1.01 15.46 -6.91
CA VAL A 146 2.42 15.85 -6.72
C VAL A 146 2.81 15.70 -5.26
N THR A 147 1.96 16.12 -4.32
CA THR A 147 2.22 15.96 -2.89
C THR A 147 2.37 14.49 -2.52
N HIS A 148 1.47 13.63 -3.00
CA HIS A 148 1.53 12.18 -2.81
C HIS A 148 2.82 11.58 -3.37
N ALA A 149 3.14 11.83 -4.63
CA ALA A 149 4.34 11.28 -5.25
C ALA A 149 5.63 11.69 -4.51
N VAL A 150 5.72 12.93 -4.01
CA VAL A 150 6.88 13.38 -3.22
C VAL A 150 6.98 12.63 -1.89
N THR A 151 5.87 12.40 -1.21
CA THR A 151 5.84 11.63 0.03
C THR A 151 6.24 10.17 -0.20
N ASP A 152 5.69 9.51 -1.23
CA ASP A 152 6.04 8.13 -1.58
C ASP A 152 7.52 7.99 -1.93
N PHE A 153 8.06 8.95 -2.68
CA PHE A 153 9.48 8.97 -3.00
C PHE A 153 10.35 9.14 -1.75
N SER A 154 9.96 10.04 -0.83
CA SER A 154 10.69 10.24 0.44
C SER A 154 10.68 8.98 1.31
N ILE A 155 9.54 8.29 1.36
CA ILE A 155 9.40 7.00 2.05
C ILE A 155 10.32 5.95 1.41
N PHE A 156 10.35 5.89 0.09
CA PHE A 156 11.20 4.96 -0.64
C PHE A 156 12.69 5.20 -0.37
N GLU A 157 13.14 6.45 -0.27
CA GLU A 157 14.51 6.80 0.14
C GLU A 157 14.83 6.33 1.56
N ILE A 158 13.90 6.49 2.51
CA ILE A 158 14.06 5.98 3.88
C ILE A 158 14.23 4.46 3.87
N LEU A 159 13.44 3.74 3.06
CA LEU A 159 13.57 2.29 2.94
C LEU A 159 14.91 1.86 2.34
N ILE A 160 15.41 2.57 1.34
CA ILE A 160 16.77 2.32 0.79
C ILE A 160 17.81 2.49 1.88
N PHE A 161 17.75 3.59 2.64
CA PHE A 161 18.67 3.85 3.74
C PHE A 161 18.67 2.69 4.74
N LEU A 162 17.48 2.27 5.20
CA LEU A 162 17.32 1.14 6.13
C LEU A 162 17.72 -0.23 5.53
N ALA A 163 17.69 -0.39 4.21
CA ALA A 163 18.12 -1.62 3.54
C ALA A 163 19.65 -1.74 3.45
N HIS A 164 20.37 -0.64 3.60
CA HIS A 164 21.83 -0.56 3.44
C HIS A 164 22.61 -0.25 4.73
N ASP A 165 21.91 0.01 5.84
CA ASP A 165 22.46 0.10 7.20
C ASP A 165 22.57 -1.27 7.89
#